data_AF-A0A534N5X9-F1
#
_entry.id   AF-A0A534N5X9-F1
#
_cell.length_a   1.000
_cell.length_b   1.000
_cell.length_c   1.000
_cell.angle_alpha   90.00
_cell.angle_beta   90.00
_cell.angle_gamma   90.00
#
_symmetry.space_group_name_H-M   'P 1'
#
loop_
_entity.id
_entity.type
_entity.pdbx_description
1 polymer ?
#
loop_
_entity_poly.entity_id
_entity_poly.type
_entity_poly.pdbx_seq_one_letter_code
_entity_poly.pdbx_strand_id
1 'polypeptide(L)' 'KGYSRSEEYEADQHGVEILRRAGYPKEVMTDALAWVMQISGRGGGGFLSTHPALEERIETLKRMR' A
#
# COMPACT_ATOMS: atom_id res chain seq x y z
N LYS A 1 -13.69 6.43 10.31
CA LYS A 1 -12.39 6.94 10.81
C LYS A 1 -11.32 6.18 10.03
N GLY A 2 -10.37 6.84 9.37
CA GLY A 2 -9.29 6.15 8.65
C GLY A 2 -8.14 5.74 9.57
N TYR A 3 -7.26 4.89 9.06
CA TYR A 3 -6.05 4.47 9.74
C TYR A 3 -4.95 5.55 9.65
N SER A 4 -4.05 5.54 10.63
CA SER A 4 -2.85 6.36 10.64
C SER A 4 -1.83 5.88 9.61
N ARG A 5 -0.90 6.77 9.22
CA ARG A 5 0.18 6.42 8.29
C ARG A 5 1.04 5.25 8.81
N SER A 6 1.31 5.22 10.12
CA SER A 6 2.05 4.11 10.74
C SER A 6 1.31 2.78 10.65
N GLU A 7 0.00 2.76 10.88
CA GLU A 7 -0.80 1.54 10.75
C GLU A 7 -0.82 1.03 9.30
N GLU A 8 -0.92 1.93 8.31
CA GLU A 8 -0.81 1.55 6.89
C GLU A 8 0.58 0.97 6.57
N TYR A 9 1.66 1.58 7.08
CA TYR A 9 3.02 1.07 6.84
C TYR A 9 3.26 -0.30 7.47
N GLU A 10 2.80 -0.52 8.70
CA GLU A 10 2.88 -1.82 9.36
C GLU A 10 2.07 -2.87 8.58
N ALA A 11 0.87 -2.51 8.11
CA ALA A 11 0.04 -3.39 7.29
C ALA A 11 0.71 -3.74 5.95
N ASP A 12 1.31 -2.76 5.27
CA ASP A 12 2.02 -2.97 4.00
C ASP A 12 3.23 -3.90 4.16
N GLN A 13 4.03 -3.68 5.21
CA GLN A 13 5.17 -4.55 5.53
C GLN A 13 4.71 -5.99 5.81
N HIS A 14 3.63 -6.14 6.59
CA HIS A 14 3.06 -7.45 6.87
C HIS A 14 2.52 -8.13 5.60
N GLY A 15 1.87 -7.36 4.72
CA GLY A 15 1.40 -7.86 3.43
C GLY A 15 2.52 -8.34 2.52
N VAL A 16 3.67 -7.64 2.49
CA VAL A 16 4.86 -8.11 1.76
C VAL A 16 5.39 -9.42 2.33
N GLU A 17 5.41 -9.59 3.66
CA GLU A 17 5.82 -10.85 4.28
C GLU A 17 4.90 -12.01 3.88
N ILE A 18 3.57 -11.77 3.84
CA ILE A 18 2.60 -12.77 3.37
C ILE A 18 2.86 -13.12 1.89
N LEU A 19 3.08 -12.12 1.03
CA LEU A 19 3.38 -12.33 -0.39
C LEU A 19 4.66 -13.17 -0.58
N ARG A 20 5.73 -12.85 0.15
CA ARG A 20 6.98 -13.61 0.12
C ARG A 20 6.76 -15.07 0.49
N ARG A 21 5.99 -15.35 1.56
CA ARG A 21 5.62 -16.73 1.96
C ARG A 21 4.81 -17.47 0.92
N ALA A 22 4.00 -16.76 0.15
CA ALA A 22 3.23 -17.29 -0.97
C ALA A 22 4.04 -17.43 -2.28
N GLY A 23 5.34 -17.06 -2.28
CA GLY A 23 6.20 -17.14 -3.46
C GLY A 23 6.07 -15.95 -4.43
N TYR A 24 5.41 -14.87 -4.00
CA TYR A 24 5.27 -13.66 -4.79
C TYR A 24 6.34 -12.61 -4.44
N PRO A 25 6.80 -11.83 -5.43
CA PRO A 25 7.74 -10.75 -5.19
C PRO A 25 7.04 -9.55 -4.50
N LYS A 26 7.81 -8.73 -3.77
CA LYS A 26 7.26 -7.59 -3.01
C LYS A 26 6.61 -6.54 -3.93
N GLU A 27 7.05 -6.51 -5.18
CA GLU A 27 6.59 -5.60 -6.23
C GLU A 27 5.09 -5.74 -6.48
N VAL A 28 4.51 -6.92 -6.23
CA VAL A 28 3.05 -7.13 -6.28
C VAL A 28 2.30 -6.18 -5.35
N MET A 29 2.86 -5.89 -4.16
CA MET A 29 2.25 -4.91 -3.25
C MET A 29 2.33 -3.50 -3.82
N THR A 30 3.50 -3.09 -4.33
CA THR A 30 3.64 -1.74 -4.90
C THR A 30 2.79 -1.54 -6.15
N ASP A 31 2.62 -2.58 -6.96
CA ASP A 31 1.78 -2.57 -8.15
C ASP A 31 0.29 -2.50 -7.77
N ALA A 32 -0.13 -3.22 -6.72
CA ALA A 32 -1.48 -3.13 -6.19
C ALA A 32 -1.80 -1.72 -5.68
N LEU A 33 -0.92 -1.10 -4.90
CA LEU A 33 -1.11 0.28 -4.42
C LEU A 33 -1.11 1.28 -5.58
N ALA A 34 -0.26 1.11 -6.59
CA ALA A 34 -0.25 1.94 -7.79
C ALA A 34 -1.56 1.79 -8.59
N TRP A 35 -2.08 0.57 -8.70
CA TRP A 35 -3.38 0.30 -9.33
C TRP A 35 -4.52 0.97 -8.57
N VAL A 36 -4.55 0.87 -7.24
CA VAL A 36 -5.55 1.55 -6.40
C VAL A 36 -5.50 3.06 -6.61
N MET A 37 -4.30 3.64 -6.65
CA MET A 37 -4.10 5.08 -6.92
C MET A 37 -4.67 5.48 -8.28
N GLN A 38 -4.44 4.67 -9.32
CA GLN A 38 -4.95 4.92 -10.67
C GLN A 38 -6.48 4.88 -10.74
N ILE A 39 -7.13 3.88 -10.11
CA ILE A 39 -8.58 3.70 -10.19
C ILE A 39 -9.35 4.65 -9.24
N SER A 40 -8.72 5.13 -8.17
CA SER A 40 -9.36 6.03 -7.20
C SER A 40 -9.46 7.49 -7.70
N GLY A 41 -8.76 7.83 -8.79
CA GLY A 41 -8.73 9.17 -9.36
C GLY A 41 -8.16 10.23 -8.41
N ARG A 42 -8.28 11.51 -8.79
CA ARG A 42 -7.76 12.66 -8.00
C ARG A 42 -8.60 13.04 -6.77
N GLY A 43 -9.74 12.37 -6.56
CA GLY A 43 -10.81 12.82 -5.65
C GLY A 43 -10.76 12.28 -4.22
N GLY A 44 -9.84 11.36 -3.88
CA GLY A 44 -9.65 10.92 -2.49
C GLY A 44 -10.86 10.25 -1.81
N GLY A 45 -11.74 9.62 -2.59
CA GLY A 45 -12.94 8.93 -2.10
C GLY A 45 -12.79 7.41 -1.99
N GLY A 46 -13.72 6.75 -1.30
CA GLY A 46 -13.77 5.29 -1.21
C GLY A 46 -12.65 4.70 -0.35
N PHE A 47 -11.86 3.79 -0.91
CA PHE A 47 -10.75 3.12 -0.22
C PHE A 47 -9.76 4.11 0.40
N LEU A 48 -9.50 5.24 -0.27
CA LEU A 48 -8.57 6.28 0.20
C LEU A 48 -9.11 7.08 1.38
N SER A 49 -10.41 7.02 1.67
CA SER A 49 -11.02 7.67 2.83
C SER A 49 -10.68 6.96 4.14
N THR A 50 -10.36 5.67 4.09
CA THR A 50 -9.91 4.89 5.26
C THR A 50 -8.43 4.53 5.21
N HIS A 51 -7.84 4.38 4.02
CA HIS A 51 -6.45 4.00 3.80
C HIS A 51 -5.70 5.09 3.00
N PRO A 52 -5.18 6.14 3.66
CA PRO A 52 -4.55 7.28 2.98
C PRO A 52 -3.08 7.01 2.56
N ALA A 53 -2.45 8.03 1.94
CA ALA A 53 -1.00 8.14 1.71
C ALA A 53 -0.35 7.08 0.81
N LEU A 54 -0.99 6.72 -0.30
CA LEU A 54 -0.48 5.69 -1.23
C LEU A 54 0.91 5.99 -1.80
N GLU A 55 1.21 7.24 -2.16
CA GLU A 55 2.52 7.60 -2.72
C GLU A 55 3.66 7.36 -1.71
N GLU A 56 3.49 7.82 -0.47
CA GLU A 56 4.47 7.62 0.61
C GLU A 56 4.65 6.13 0.95
N ARG A 57 3.56 5.35 0.93
CA ARG A 57 3.57 3.90 1.12
C ARG A 57 4.35 3.17 0.04
N ILE A 58 4.11 3.48 -1.23
CA ILE A 58 4.85 2.90 -2.37
C ILE A 58 6.34 3.23 -2.27
N GLU A 59 6.71 4.47 -1.94
CA GLU A 59 8.13 4.83 -1.76
C GLU A 59 8.78 4.07 -0.60
N THR A 60 8.05 3.90 0.50
CA THR A 60 8.53 3.16 1.67
C THR A 60 8.80 1.70 1.31
N LEU A 61 7.87 1.04 0.61
CA LEU A 61 8.03 -0.34 0.15
C LEU A 61 9.18 -0.52 -0.84
N LYS A 62 9.42 0.46 -1.73
CA LYS A 62 10.57 0.43 -2.64
C LYS A 62 11.91 0.46 -1.90
N ARG A 63 11.99 1.14 -0.75
CA ARG A 63 13.19 1.22 0.10
C ARG A 63 13.36 0.01 1.03
N MET A 64 12.28 -0.75 1.26
CA MET A 64 12.30 -1.96 2.06
C MET A 64 13.19 -3.02 1.40
N ARG A 65 14.12 -3.62 2.16
CA ARG A 65 15.03 -4.66 1.66
C ARG A 65 14.35 -6.03 1.60
#